data_AF-A0A480A3J8-F1
#
_entry.id   AF-A0A480A3J8-F1
#
_cell.length_a   1.000
_cell.length_b   1.000
_cell.length_c   1.000
_cell.angle_alpha   90.00
_cell.angle_beta   90.00
_cell.angle_gamma   90.00
#
_symmetry.space_group_name_H-M   'P 1'
#
loop_
_entity.id
_entity.type
_entity.pdbx_description
1 polymer ?
#
loop_
_entity_poly.entity_id
_entity_poly.type
_entity_poly.pdbx_seq_one_letter_code
_entity_poly.pdbx_strand_id
1 'polypeptide(L)' 'MLPFTAQEAEKAADIRSILKIAGSPIGADDVLIAATALSHHHIVVTSNVREFQRVPNLQIENWRVCQ' A
#
# COMPACT_ATOMS: atom_id res chain seq x y z
N MET A 1 -1.64 -16.83 -2.85
CA MET A 1 -2.73 -15.89 -2.51
C MET A 1 -2.79 -15.80 -1.00
N LEU A 2 -2.77 -14.60 -0.43
CA LEU A 2 -2.86 -14.39 1.02
C LEU A 2 -4.33 -14.11 1.41
N PRO A 3 -4.80 -14.58 2.58
CA PRO A 3 -6.12 -14.19 3.08
C PRO A 3 -6.13 -12.72 3.45
N PHE A 4 -7.27 -12.05 3.25
CA PHE A 4 -7.50 -10.69 3.75
C PHE A 4 -8.37 -10.78 5.01
N THR A 5 -7.76 -10.56 6.17
CA THR A 5 -8.39 -10.72 7.48
C THR A 5 -8.68 -9.37 8.12
N ALA A 6 -9.17 -9.38 9.37
CA ALA A 6 -9.36 -8.17 10.16
C ALA A 6 -8.06 -7.37 10.34
N GLN A 7 -6.90 -8.03 10.43
CA GLN A 7 -5.61 -7.36 10.58
C GLN A 7 -5.28 -6.47 9.37
N GLU A 8 -5.47 -7.00 8.15
CA GLU A 8 -5.28 -6.21 6.92
C GLU A 8 -6.35 -5.12 6.79
N ALA A 9 -7.59 -5.39 7.22
CA ALA A 9 -8.67 -4.41 7.20
C ALA A 9 -8.39 -3.22 8.12
N GLU A 10 -7.90 -3.46 9.34
CA GLU A 10 -7.50 -2.42 10.29
C GLU A 10 -6.36 -1.57 9.71
N LYS A 11 -5.32 -2.21 9.17
CA LYS A 11 -4.21 -1.50 8.54
C LYS A 11 -4.69 -0.68 7.33
N ALA A 12 -5.62 -1.19 6.53
CA ALA A 12 -6.21 -0.46 5.41
C ALA A 12 -6.99 0.78 5.87
N ALA A 13 -7.74 0.69 6.96
CA ALA A 13 -8.45 1.81 7.55
C ALA A 13 -7.48 2.90 8.02
N ASP A 14 -6.39 2.51 8.69
CA ASP A 14 -5.34 3.42 9.17
C ASP A 14 -4.68 4.16 8.00
N ILE A 15 -4.21 3.42 6.98
CA ILE A 15 -3.57 4.00 5.79
C ILE A 15 -4.53 4.99 5.13
N ARG A 16 -5.78 4.60 4.90
CA ARG A 16 -6.77 5.45 4.24
C ARG A 16 -7.09 6.70 5.04
N SER A 17 -7.17 6.60 6.37
CA SER A 17 -7.38 7.74 7.26
C SER A 17 -6.21 8.72 7.18
N ILE A 18 -4.98 8.23 7.34
CA ILE A 18 -3.75 9.05 7.30
C ILE A 18 -3.62 9.79 5.97
N LEU A 19 -3.77 9.07 4.85
CA LEU A 19 -3.63 9.67 3.51
C LEU A 19 -4.75 10.67 3.20
N LYS A 20 -5.98 10.40 3.67
CA LYS A 20 -7.10 11.32 3.51
C LYS A 20 -6.87 12.61 4.30
N ILE A 21 -6.41 12.52 5.55
CA ILE A 21 -6.08 13.68 6.39
C ILE A 21 -4.94 14.48 5.77
N ALA A 22 -3.93 13.81 5.22
CA ALA A 22 -2.81 14.43 4.52
C ALA A 22 -3.16 14.99 3.12
N GLY A 23 -4.41 14.90 2.66
CA GLY A 23 -4.84 15.40 1.35
C GLY A 23 -4.23 14.66 0.16
N SER A 24 -3.75 13.42 0.36
CA SER A 24 -3.03 12.63 -0.65
C SER A 24 -3.56 11.20 -0.80
N PRO A 25 -4.88 11.01 -1.00
CA PRO A 25 -5.47 9.67 -1.11
C PRO A 25 -4.88 8.88 -2.28
N ILE A 26 -4.92 7.55 -2.15
CA ILE A 26 -4.59 6.58 -3.21
C ILE A 26 -5.85 5.76 -3.55
N GLY A 27 -5.78 4.98 -4.64
CA GLY A 27 -6.86 4.09 -5.06
C GLY A 27 -7.34 3.16 -3.93
N ALA A 28 -8.62 2.82 -3.92
CA ALA A 28 -9.20 1.96 -2.87
C ALA A 28 -8.54 0.56 -2.84
N ASP A 29 -8.28 -0.03 -4.00
CA ASP A 29 -7.59 -1.32 -4.11
C ASP A 29 -6.11 -1.21 -3.73
N ASP A 30 -5.46 -0.08 -4.07
CA ASP A 30 -4.07 0.20 -3.69
C ASP A 30 -3.90 0.29 -2.17
N VAL A 31 -4.90 0.82 -1.45
CA VAL A 31 -4.93 0.76 0.02
C VAL A 31 -4.94 -0.69 0.51
N LEU A 32 -5.76 -1.56 -0.09
CA LEU A 32 -5.84 -2.97 0.33
C LEU A 32 -4.51 -3.70 0.07
N ILE A 33 -3.91 -3.49 -1.10
CA ILE A 33 -2.61 -4.05 -1.47
C ILE A 33 -1.53 -3.57 -0.50
N ALA A 34 -1.46 -2.27 -0.23
CA ALA A 34 -0.48 -1.68 0.68
C ALA A 34 -0.66 -2.20 2.12
N ALA A 35 -1.91 -2.34 2.58
CA ALA A 35 -2.22 -2.87 3.89
C ALA A 35 -1.76 -4.32 4.03
N THR A 36 -2.08 -5.18 3.06
CA THR A 36 -1.61 -6.57 3.04
C THR A 36 -0.09 -6.64 3.03
N ALA A 37 0.59 -5.86 2.20
CA ALA A 37 2.05 -5.86 2.16
C ALA A 37 2.67 -5.43 3.50
N LEU A 38 2.15 -4.38 4.14
CA LEU A 38 2.63 -3.92 5.45
C LEU A 38 2.35 -4.92 6.57
N SER A 39 1.20 -5.60 6.57
CA SER A 39 0.88 -6.63 7.56
C SER A 39 1.83 -7.83 7.51
N HIS A 40 2.39 -8.12 6.33
CA HIS A 40 3.30 -9.25 6.12
C HIS A 40 4.76 -8.86 5.91
N HIS A 41 5.13 -7.58 6.08
CA HIS A 41 6.49 -7.08 5.82
C HIS A 41 7.02 -7.38 4.41
N HIS A 42 6.15 -7.31 3.41
CA HIS A 42 6.50 -7.55 2.01
C HIS A 42 6.79 -6.26 1.23
N ILE A 43 7.50 -6.42 0.12
CA ILE A 43 7.75 -5.38 -0.88
C ILE A 43 6.62 -5.40 -1.91
N VAL A 44 6.06 -4.23 -2.24
CA VAL A 44 5.11 -4.09 -3.35
C VAL A 44 5.86 -3.81 -4.64
N VAL A 45 5.77 -4.74 -5.59
CA VAL A 45 6.28 -4.55 -6.95
C VAL A 45 5.19 -3.84 -7.78
N THR A 46 5.45 -2.63 -8.23
CA THR A 46 4.45 -1.82 -8.95
C THR A 46 5.07 -0.82 -9.90
N SER A 47 4.39 -0.55 -11.02
CA SER A 47 4.69 0.60 -11.87
C SER A 47 4.01 1.88 -11.40
N ASN A 48 3.03 1.80 -10.49
CA ASN A 48 2.33 2.97 -9.91
C ASN A 48 3.07 3.52 -8.68
N VAL A 49 4.38 3.76 -8.83
CA VAL A 49 5.26 4.24 -7.75
C VAL A 49 4.70 5.50 -7.09
N ARG A 50 4.08 6.39 -7.89
CA ARG A 50 3.58 7.69 -7.44
C ARG A 50 2.52 7.61 -6.33
N GLU A 51 1.68 6.58 -6.36
CA GLU A 51 0.66 6.36 -5.34
C GLU A 51 1.25 5.61 -4.14
N PHE A 52 1.87 4.45 -4.37
CA PHE A 52 2.36 3.60 -3.28
C PHE A 52 3.45 4.26 -2.43
N GLN A 53 4.28 5.16 -2.99
CA GLN A 53 5.28 5.92 -2.22
C GLN A 53 4.68 6.84 -1.15
N ARG A 54 3.36 7.12 -1.20
CA ARG A 54 2.67 7.94 -0.19
C ARG A 54 2.40 7.16 1.08
N VAL A 55 2.37 5.82 1.00
CA VAL A 55 2.09 4.95 2.15
C VAL A 55 3.32 4.89 3.05
N PRO A 56 3.24 5.33 4.32
CA PRO A 56 4.38 5.31 5.21
C PRO A 56 4.90 3.88 5.46
N ASN A 57 6.23 3.73 5.49
CA ASN A 57 6.95 2.47 5.75
C ASN A 57 6.72 1.34 4.73
N LEU A 58 6.03 1.61 3.61
CA LEU A 58 5.85 0.63 2.56
C LEU A 58 7.10 0.54 1.70
N GLN A 59 7.66 -0.67 1.58
CA GLN A 59 8.75 -0.94 0.65
C GLN A 59 8.19 -1.18 -0.75
N ILE A 60 8.78 -0.53 -1.75
CA ILE A 60 8.31 -0.59 -3.14
C ILE A 60 9.46 -0.84 -4.09
N GLU A 61 9.20 -1.63 -5.13
CA GLU A 61 10.11 -1.84 -6.26
C GLU A 61 9.39 -1.57 -7.58
N ASN A 62 10.08 -0.97 -8.53
CA ASN A 62 9.59 -0.80 -9.89
C ASN A 62 10.49 -1.55 -10.87
N TRP A 63 10.01 -2.69 -11.37
CA TRP A 63 10.78 -3.52 -12.30
C TRP A 63 10.77 -3.00 -13.74
N ARG A 64 9.98 -1.97 -14.07
CA ARG A 64 9.95 -1.39 -15.44
C ARG A 64 11.10 -0.43 -15.72
N VAL A 65 11.81 0.04 -14.70
CA VAL A 65 12.97 0.95 -14.86
C VAL A 65 14.31 0.22 -14.96
N CYS A 66 14.33 -1.12 -14.79
CA CYS A 66 15.53 -1.95 -14.96
C CYS A 66 15.62 -2.62 -16.35
N GLN A 67 15.01 -2.03 -17.39
CA GLN A 67 15.16 -2.47 -18.78
C GLN A 67 16.14 -1.58 -19.55
#